data_AF-A0A3D1K7H9-F1
#
_entry.id   AF-A0A3D1K7H9-F1
#
_cell.length_a   1.000
_cell.length_b   1.000
_cell.length_c   1.000
_cell.angle_alpha   90.00
_cell.angle_beta   90.00
_cell.angle_gamma   90.00
#
_symmetry.space_group_name_H-M   'P 1'
#
loop_
_entity.id
_entity.type
_entity.pdbx_description
1 polymer ?
#
loop_
_entity_poly.entity_id
_entity_poly.type
_entity_poly.pdbx_seq_one_letter_code
_entity_poly.pdbx_strand_id
1 'polypeptide(L)'
;MKYLLNSLLLISAVFCFTLSAGNLTLVDGKVLENAFVMSERPDGLEIGHKGGVMFVGFTNLPESLQKKYNYNPDAAAKYVAQVAELKEKRKKVQEQQKAEQAKAFAENQKRTSEMQYEQLGLEIQQCQARIAFLKPEIPRLEQKYTELLSKSSQMMLDNPVMNQTVSGGNYCWNGGFLTTGGGQATVKKKAIKQITDEAADAKETLGAYTAELQEKENKLIIMKNAYEKMKAQKAAGK
;
A
#
# COMPACT_ATOMS: atom_id res chain seq x y z
N MET A 1 47.54 26.84 26.57
CA MET A 1 46.47 27.54 27.31
C MET A 1 45.33 26.53 27.46
N LYS A 2 45.27 25.79 28.57
CA LYS A 2 44.86 26.22 29.92
C LYS A 2 43.32 26.23 30.06
N TYR A 3 42.81 25.09 30.54
CA TYR A 3 41.57 24.84 31.31
C TYR A 3 40.25 25.10 30.56
N LEU A 4 39.29 24.19 30.46
CA LEU A 4 38.76 23.29 31.50
C LEU A 4 38.22 21.99 30.86
N LEU A 5 39.13 21.04 30.65
CA LEU A 5 38.82 19.62 30.62
C LEU A 5 38.91 19.16 32.09
N ASN A 6 37.77 19.16 32.80
CA ASN A 6 37.52 18.46 34.07
C ASN A 6 36.27 19.06 34.73
N SER A 7 35.17 18.33 34.73
CA SER A 7 34.34 18.27 35.93
C SER A 7 33.64 16.91 35.98
N LEU A 8 34.28 16.00 36.72
CA LEU A 8 33.64 15.00 37.57
C LEU A 8 32.46 14.27 36.92
N LEU A 9 32.66 13.10 36.29
CA LEU A 9 32.76 11.85 37.05
C LEU A 9 31.87 11.90 38.31
N LEU A 10 30.57 12.09 38.11
CA LEU A 10 29.55 11.78 39.10
C LEU A 10 29.58 10.26 39.25
N ILE A 11 30.42 9.83 40.19
CA ILE A 11 30.39 8.52 40.82
C ILE A 11 28.96 8.37 41.32
N SER A 12 28.12 7.75 40.50
CA SER A 12 26.91 7.07 40.96
C SER A 12 27.41 5.97 41.86
N ALA A 13 27.66 6.33 43.11
CA ALA A 13 27.69 5.40 44.20
C ALA A 13 26.29 4.80 44.20
N VAL A 14 26.15 3.69 43.47
CA VAL A 14 25.19 2.64 43.75
C VAL A 14 25.50 2.25 45.19
N PHE A 15 24.88 2.98 46.11
CA PHE A 15 24.78 2.62 47.50
C PHE A 15 23.85 1.42 47.49
N CYS A 16 24.40 0.26 47.13
CA CYS A 16 23.78 -1.03 47.35
C CYS A 16 23.72 -1.15 48.87
N PHE A 17 22.62 -0.62 49.43
CA PHE A 17 22.38 -0.63 50.86
C PHE A 17 22.45 -2.09 51.29
N THR A 18 23.32 -2.36 52.25
CA THR A 18 23.58 -3.69 52.79
C THR A 18 22.26 -4.32 53.20
N LEU A 19 21.97 -5.43 52.52
CA LEU A 19 20.80 -6.27 52.63
C LEU A 19 20.71 -6.86 54.04
N SER A 20 19.91 -6.26 54.92
CA SER A 20 19.30 -7.00 56.02
C SER A 20 18.03 -7.63 55.46
N ALA A 21 18.15 -8.87 54.95
CA ALA A 21 17.01 -9.69 54.55
C ALA A 21 16.29 -10.14 55.83
N GLY A 22 15.50 -9.24 56.40
CA GLY A 22 14.64 -9.51 57.54
C GLY A 22 13.21 -9.71 57.09
N ASN A 23 12.44 -10.48 57.87
CA ASN A 23 10.99 -10.50 57.72
C ASN A 23 10.44 -9.15 58.19
N LEU A 24 9.71 -8.45 57.33
CA LEU A 24 9.07 -7.19 57.67
C LEU A 24 7.60 -7.42 58.01
N THR A 25 7.22 -7.16 59.26
CA THR A 25 5.82 -7.17 59.68
C THR A 25 5.22 -5.77 59.54
N LEU A 26 4.14 -5.66 58.79
CA LEU A 26 3.33 -4.45 58.60
C LEU A 26 2.38 -4.24 59.78
N VAL A 27 1.85 -3.02 59.92
CA VAL A 27 0.89 -2.67 60.99
C VAL A 27 -0.41 -3.48 60.88
N ASP A 28 -0.78 -3.94 59.68
CA ASP A 28 -1.95 -4.79 59.44
C ASP A 28 -1.72 -6.29 59.74
N GLY A 29 -0.54 -6.65 60.25
CA GLY A 29 -0.17 -8.02 60.59
C GLY A 29 0.36 -8.84 59.42
N LYS A 30 0.46 -8.29 58.21
CA LYS A 30 1.10 -8.99 57.07
C LYS A 30 2.60 -9.04 57.24
N VAL A 31 3.18 -10.21 56.94
CA VAL A 31 4.63 -10.43 56.99
C VAL A 31 5.17 -10.55 55.57
N LEU A 32 6.11 -9.68 55.23
CA LEU A 32 6.86 -9.72 53.99
C LEU A 32 8.17 -10.47 54.24
N GLU A 33 8.26 -11.69 53.70
CA GLU A 33 9.47 -12.52 53.78
C GLU A 33 10.58 -11.97 52.87
N ASN A 34 11.81 -11.94 53.39
CA ASN A 34 13.00 -11.41 52.70
C ASN A 34 12.77 -10.00 52.14
N ALA A 35 12.18 -9.12 52.95
CA ALA A 35 11.86 -7.77 52.53
C ALA A 35 13.11 -6.89 52.48
N PHE A 36 13.25 -6.13 51.39
CA PHE A 36 14.27 -5.09 51.24
C PHE A 36 13.67 -3.85 50.56
N VAL A 37 14.21 -2.68 50.89
CA VAL A 37 13.73 -1.41 50.32
C VAL A 37 14.40 -1.18 48.98
N MET A 38 13.61 -0.96 47.94
CA MET A 38 14.07 -0.69 46.57
C MET A 38 14.14 0.82 46.29
N SER A 39 13.13 1.56 46.74
CA SER A 39 13.03 3.00 46.51
C SER A 39 12.27 3.67 47.63
N GLU A 40 12.66 4.90 47.93
CA GLU A 40 12.03 5.75 48.93
C GLU A 40 11.24 6.87 48.24
N ARG A 41 10.00 7.06 48.66
CA ARG A 41 9.14 8.17 48.23
C ARG A 41 8.65 8.92 49.47
N PRO A 42 8.27 10.21 49.34
CA PRO A 42 7.77 10.97 50.47
C PRO A 42 6.52 10.36 51.13
N ASP A 43 5.75 9.57 50.39
CA ASP A 43 4.51 8.91 50.83
C ASP A 43 4.71 7.46 51.31
N GLY A 44 5.87 6.84 51.07
CA GLY A 44 6.11 5.44 51.42
C GLY A 44 7.37 4.83 50.81
N LEU A 45 7.50 3.51 50.96
CA LEU A 45 8.63 2.72 50.46
C LEU A 45 8.16 1.72 49.41
N GLU A 46 8.93 1.58 48.34
CA GLU A 46 8.83 0.43 47.45
C GLU A 46 9.66 -0.70 48.03
N ILE A 47 9.00 -1.80 48.38
CA ILE A 47 9.61 -2.93 49.07
C ILE A 47 9.59 -4.13 48.13
N GLY A 48 10.78 -4.64 47.83
CA GLY A 48 10.96 -5.95 47.22
C GLY A 48 10.86 -7.03 48.29
N HIS A 49 10.08 -8.07 48.03
CA HIS A 49 9.94 -9.23 48.91
C HIS A 49 9.83 -10.50 48.04
N LYS A 50 9.78 -11.68 48.67
CA LYS A 50 9.70 -12.97 47.97
C LYS A 50 8.55 -13.08 46.96
N GLY A 51 7.47 -12.32 47.13
CA GLY A 51 6.29 -12.32 46.26
C GLY A 51 6.28 -11.24 45.17
N GLY A 52 7.32 -10.41 45.07
CA GLY A 52 7.42 -9.32 44.09
C GLY A 52 7.73 -7.98 44.72
N VAL A 53 7.35 -6.90 44.04
CA VAL A 53 7.55 -5.53 44.50
C VAL A 53 6.20 -4.93 44.86
N MET A 54 6.11 -4.32 46.04
CA MET A 54 4.90 -3.61 46.46
C MET A 54 5.22 -2.24 47.05
N PHE A 55 4.32 -1.29 46.84
CA PHE A 55 4.39 0.02 47.48
C PHE A 55 3.70 -0.04 48.85
N VAL A 56 4.40 0.39 49.90
CA VAL A 56 3.90 0.44 51.27
C VAL A 56 3.97 1.88 51.76
N GLY A 57 2.81 2.49 52.03
CA GLY A 57 2.74 3.82 52.62
C GLY A 57 3.35 3.87 54.02
N PHE A 58 3.98 4.98 54.40
CA PHE A 58 4.64 5.11 55.70
C PHE A 58 3.70 4.88 56.89
N THR A 59 2.42 5.20 56.76
CA THR A 59 1.40 4.97 57.81
C THR A 59 1.17 3.49 58.12
N ASN A 60 1.53 2.58 57.21
CA ASN A 60 1.38 1.13 57.38
C ASN A 60 2.69 0.45 57.79
N LEU A 61 3.78 1.20 57.94
CA LEU A 61 5.07 0.71 58.42
C LEU A 61 5.16 0.82 59.95
N PRO A 62 5.91 -0.08 60.61
CA PRO A 62 6.23 0.06 62.03
C PRO A 62 6.91 1.39 62.34
N GLU A 63 6.66 1.95 63.53
CA GLU A 63 7.26 3.23 63.97
C GLU A 63 8.79 3.24 63.89
N SER A 64 9.44 2.09 64.14
CA SER A 64 10.89 1.95 64.04
C SER A 64 11.41 2.24 62.63
N LEU A 65 10.65 1.87 61.60
CA LEU A 65 10.98 2.13 60.21
C LEU A 65 10.54 3.53 59.76
N GLN A 66 9.40 4.03 60.23
CA GLN A 66 9.01 5.42 59.99
C GLN A 66 10.10 6.39 60.49
N LYS A 67 10.68 6.14 61.68
CA LYS A 67 11.80 6.92 62.24
C LYS A 67 13.09 6.72 61.45
N LYS A 68 13.40 5.47 61.04
CA LYS A 68 14.61 5.15 60.25
C LYS A 68 14.67 5.90 58.91
N TYR A 69 13.52 6.09 58.28
CA TYR A 69 13.38 6.75 56.98
C TYR A 69 12.82 8.18 57.09
N ASN A 70 12.91 8.81 58.27
CA ASN A 70 12.57 10.22 58.49
C ASN A 70 11.19 10.64 57.93
N TYR A 71 10.16 9.82 58.16
CA TYR A 71 8.82 10.09 57.64
C TYR A 71 8.33 11.49 58.06
N ASN A 72 7.95 12.30 57.06
CA ASN A 72 7.35 13.61 57.25
C ASN A 72 5.91 13.61 56.71
N PRO A 73 4.89 13.69 57.58
CA PRO A 73 3.49 13.62 57.17
C PRO A 73 3.06 14.80 56.27
N ASP A 74 3.62 16.00 56.46
CA ASP A 74 3.31 17.16 55.62
C ASP A 74 3.90 17.03 54.21
N ALA A 75 5.13 16.49 54.12
CA ALA A 75 5.76 16.20 52.84
C ALA A 75 5.04 15.09 52.08
N ALA A 76 4.60 14.04 52.79
CA ALA A 76 3.80 12.96 52.26
C ALA A 76 2.46 13.46 51.70
N ALA A 77 1.73 14.27 52.47
CA ALA A 77 0.45 14.83 52.05
C ALA A 77 0.57 15.71 50.80
N LYS A 78 1.60 16.58 50.76
CA LYS A 78 1.89 17.42 49.58
C LYS A 78 2.22 16.58 48.35
N TYR A 79 3.03 15.55 48.51
CA TYR A 79 3.41 14.66 47.41
C TYR A 79 2.20 13.90 46.86
N VAL A 80 1.35 13.35 47.73
CA VAL A 80 0.10 12.67 47.32
C VAL A 80 -0.81 13.62 46.52
N ALA A 81 -0.98 14.86 47.00
CA ALA A 81 -1.79 15.87 46.29
C ALA A 81 -1.21 16.19 44.90
N GLN A 82 0.11 16.37 44.79
CA GLN A 82 0.78 16.63 43.50
C GLN A 82 0.66 15.45 42.54
N VAL A 83 0.86 14.21 43.01
CA VAL A 83 0.71 13.00 42.19
C VAL A 83 -0.73 12.85 41.70
N ALA A 84 -1.72 13.15 42.56
CA ALA A 84 -3.14 13.14 42.16
C ALA A 84 -3.41 14.17 41.05
N GLU A 85 -2.92 15.40 41.20
CA GLU A 85 -3.08 16.45 40.17
C GLU A 85 -2.42 16.06 38.84
N LEU A 86 -1.19 15.53 38.88
CA LEU A 86 -0.48 15.08 37.69
C LEU A 86 -1.21 13.91 37.01
N LYS A 87 -1.76 12.97 37.78
CA LYS A 87 -2.54 11.85 37.25
C LYS A 87 -3.79 12.34 36.53
N GLU A 88 -4.51 13.30 37.11
CA GLU A 88 -5.69 13.89 36.47
C GLU A 88 -5.34 14.69 35.20
N LYS A 89 -4.25 15.47 35.22
CA LYS A 89 -3.74 16.14 34.01
C LYS A 89 -3.38 15.14 32.91
N ARG A 90 -2.68 14.05 33.25
CA ARG A 90 -2.30 12.99 32.29
C ARG A 90 -3.52 12.29 31.71
N LYS A 91 -4.53 11.97 32.52
CA LYS A 91 -5.80 11.39 32.02
C LYS A 91 -6.47 12.31 31.01
N LYS A 92 -6.62 13.61 31.34
CA LYS A 92 -7.23 14.59 30.44
C LYS A 92 -6.46 14.71 29.12
N VAL A 93 -5.13 14.78 29.16
CA VAL A 93 -4.30 14.82 27.94
C VAL A 93 -4.44 13.52 27.14
N GLN A 94 -4.45 12.36 27.79
CA GLN A 94 -4.60 11.07 27.11
C GLN A 94 -5.99 10.92 26.46
N GLU A 95 -7.05 11.37 27.13
CA GLU A 95 -8.41 11.39 26.59
C GLU A 95 -8.53 12.34 25.39
N GLN A 96 -7.94 13.54 25.49
CA GLN A 96 -7.88 14.49 24.38
C GLN A 96 -7.12 13.90 23.19
N GLN A 97 -5.95 13.30 23.42
CA GLN A 97 -5.16 12.66 22.36
C GLN A 97 -5.91 11.49 21.71
N LYS A 98 -6.58 10.64 22.49
CA LYS A 98 -7.41 9.55 21.94
C LYS A 98 -8.58 10.09 21.12
N ALA A 99 -9.23 11.14 21.60
CA ALA A 99 -10.33 11.78 20.88
C ALA A 99 -9.85 12.44 19.57
N GLU A 100 -8.70 13.11 19.60
CA GLU A 100 -8.07 13.72 18.43
C GLU A 100 -7.62 12.66 17.42
N GLN A 101 -6.98 11.58 17.86
CA GLN A 101 -6.61 10.45 17.01
C GLN A 101 -7.84 9.78 16.38
N ALA A 102 -8.92 9.59 17.15
CA ALA A 102 -10.16 9.03 16.62
C ALA A 102 -10.79 9.96 15.56
N LYS A 103 -10.78 11.28 15.79
CA LYS A 103 -11.24 12.28 14.82
C LYS A 103 -10.39 12.28 13.55
N ALA A 104 -9.06 12.31 13.69
CA ALA A 104 -8.12 12.29 12.59
C ALA A 104 -8.22 10.98 11.77
N PHE A 105 -8.42 9.83 12.44
CA PHE A 105 -8.65 8.56 11.77
C PHE A 105 -9.96 8.56 10.99
N ALA A 106 -11.06 9.04 11.59
CA ALA A 106 -12.35 9.15 10.91
C ALA A 106 -12.30 10.11 9.72
N GLU A 107 -11.60 11.24 9.84
CA GLU A 107 -11.40 12.20 8.76
C GLU A 107 -10.54 11.62 7.64
N ASN A 108 -9.42 10.99 7.98
CA ASN A 108 -8.58 10.31 6.99
C ASN A 108 -9.36 9.20 6.26
N GLN A 109 -10.17 8.43 6.97
CA GLN A 109 -11.02 7.41 6.35
C GLN A 109 -12.01 8.03 5.35
N LYS A 110 -12.68 9.13 5.73
CA LYS A 110 -13.56 9.88 4.82
C LYS A 110 -12.81 10.42 3.61
N ARG A 111 -11.65 11.03 3.81
CA ARG A 111 -10.82 11.56 2.72
C ARG A 111 -10.37 10.46 1.76
N THR A 112 -9.97 9.29 2.28
CA THR A 112 -9.57 8.15 1.45
C THR A 112 -10.73 7.60 0.63
N SER A 113 -11.93 7.49 1.20
CA SER A 113 -13.10 7.02 0.46
C SER A 113 -13.57 8.03 -0.59
N GLU A 114 -13.43 9.34 -0.33
CA GLU A 114 -13.68 10.39 -1.32
C GLU A 114 -12.67 10.35 -2.47
N MET A 115 -11.37 10.22 -2.18
CA MET A 115 -10.36 10.06 -3.23
C MET A 115 -10.62 8.82 -4.09
N GLN A 116 -11.00 7.68 -3.47
CA GLN A 116 -11.37 6.47 -4.21
C GLN A 116 -12.57 6.69 -5.12
N TYR A 117 -13.58 7.43 -4.65
CA TYR A 117 -14.77 7.75 -5.46
C TYR A 117 -14.42 8.62 -6.68
N GLU A 118 -13.59 9.65 -6.48
CA GLU A 118 -13.13 10.51 -7.57
C GLU A 118 -12.25 9.76 -8.57
N GLN A 119 -11.32 8.94 -8.08
CA GLN A 119 -10.48 8.07 -8.92
C GLN A 119 -11.32 7.10 -9.76
N LEU A 120 -12.34 6.48 -9.15
CA LEU A 120 -13.25 5.59 -9.87
C LEU A 120 -14.01 6.34 -10.97
N GLY A 121 -14.43 7.58 -10.72
CA GLY A 121 -15.06 8.44 -11.73
C GLY A 121 -14.15 8.72 -12.92
N LEU A 122 -12.87 9.03 -12.66
CA LEU A 122 -11.86 9.22 -13.71
C LEU A 122 -11.59 7.93 -14.50
N GLU A 123 -11.51 6.79 -13.82
CA GLU A 123 -11.28 5.49 -14.47
C GLU A 123 -12.46 5.09 -15.36
N ILE A 124 -13.70 5.38 -14.93
CA ILE A 124 -14.91 5.24 -15.75
C ILE A 124 -14.80 6.10 -17.00
N GLN A 125 -14.43 7.38 -16.87
CA GLN A 125 -14.29 8.29 -18.00
C GLN A 125 -13.22 7.81 -18.99
N GLN A 126 -12.07 7.35 -18.50
CA GLN A 126 -11.00 6.79 -19.32
C GLN A 126 -11.45 5.52 -20.06
N CYS A 127 -12.14 4.61 -19.39
CA CYS A 127 -12.69 3.41 -20.03
C CYS A 127 -13.73 3.77 -21.10
N GLN A 128 -14.60 4.74 -20.83
CA GLN A 128 -15.58 5.21 -21.81
C GLN A 128 -14.90 5.84 -23.03
N ALA A 129 -13.86 6.65 -22.84
CA ALA A 129 -13.09 7.22 -23.93
C ALA A 129 -12.41 6.13 -24.79
N ARG A 130 -11.84 5.10 -24.14
CA ARG A 130 -11.23 3.98 -24.85
C ARG A 130 -12.26 3.17 -25.64
N ILE A 131 -13.41 2.88 -25.05
CA ILE A 131 -14.52 2.22 -25.74
C ILE A 131 -15.00 3.06 -26.94
N ALA A 132 -15.16 4.37 -26.75
CA ALA A 132 -15.58 5.29 -27.80
C ALA A 132 -14.58 5.35 -28.98
N PHE A 133 -13.30 5.15 -28.69
CA PHE A 133 -12.26 5.02 -29.72
C PHE A 133 -12.31 3.66 -30.42
N LEU A 134 -12.41 2.56 -29.66
CA LEU A 134 -12.37 1.20 -30.21
C LEU A 134 -13.59 0.88 -31.08
N LYS A 135 -14.78 1.36 -30.72
CA LYS A 135 -16.04 1.08 -31.43
C LYS A 135 -16.01 1.42 -32.94
N PRO A 136 -15.56 2.60 -33.37
CA PRO A 136 -15.42 2.92 -34.79
C PRO A 136 -14.13 2.38 -35.42
N GLU A 137 -13.07 2.14 -34.64
CA GLU A 137 -11.77 1.71 -35.19
C GLU A 137 -11.78 0.23 -35.60
N ILE A 138 -12.47 -0.63 -34.85
CA ILE A 138 -12.65 -2.05 -35.18
C ILE A 138 -13.24 -2.24 -36.59
N PRO A 139 -14.40 -1.66 -36.94
CA PRO A 139 -14.97 -1.82 -38.29
C PRO A 139 -14.10 -1.18 -39.38
N ARG A 140 -13.36 -0.11 -39.06
CA ARG A 140 -12.38 0.47 -39.99
C ARG A 140 -11.23 -0.52 -40.27
N LEU A 141 -10.73 -1.21 -39.26
CA LEU A 141 -9.70 -2.24 -39.40
C LEU A 141 -10.23 -3.47 -40.16
N GLU A 142 -11.48 -3.87 -39.93
CA GLU A 142 -12.13 -4.94 -40.70
C GLU A 142 -12.19 -4.59 -42.19
N GLN A 143 -12.61 -3.37 -42.53
CA GLN A 143 -12.60 -2.88 -43.90
C GLN A 143 -11.19 -2.94 -44.50
N LYS A 144 -10.19 -2.38 -43.80
CA LYS A 144 -8.79 -2.43 -44.25
C LYS A 144 -8.30 -3.85 -44.47
N TYR A 145 -8.61 -4.78 -43.57
CA TYR A 145 -8.25 -6.19 -43.70
C TYR A 145 -8.88 -6.82 -44.95
N THR A 146 -10.18 -6.59 -45.19
CA THR A 146 -10.87 -7.10 -46.39
C THR A 146 -10.34 -6.50 -47.69
N GLU A 147 -9.95 -5.22 -47.68
CA GLU A 147 -9.28 -4.55 -48.81
C GLU A 147 -7.90 -5.16 -49.10
N LEU A 148 -7.10 -5.46 -48.06
CA LEU A 148 -5.79 -6.09 -48.24
C LEU A 148 -5.93 -7.51 -48.80
N LEU A 149 -6.94 -8.27 -48.34
CA LEU A 149 -7.22 -9.61 -48.87
C LEU A 149 -7.67 -9.57 -50.33
N SER A 150 -8.56 -8.65 -50.69
CA SER A 150 -9.03 -8.51 -52.09
C SER A 150 -7.89 -8.07 -53.00
N LYS A 151 -7.07 -7.11 -52.57
CA LYS A 151 -5.88 -6.66 -53.29
C LYS A 151 -4.85 -7.77 -53.47
N SER A 152 -4.60 -8.57 -52.44
CA SER A 152 -3.72 -9.74 -52.52
C SER A 152 -4.24 -10.76 -53.55
N SER A 153 -5.53 -11.08 -53.49
CA SER A 153 -6.18 -12.01 -54.41
C SER A 153 -6.11 -11.52 -55.87
N GLN A 154 -6.40 -10.23 -56.11
CA GLN A 154 -6.31 -9.62 -57.43
C GLN A 154 -4.88 -9.69 -57.98
N MET A 155 -3.87 -9.39 -57.16
CA MET A 155 -2.46 -9.49 -57.58
C MET A 155 -2.01 -10.94 -57.89
N MET A 156 -2.60 -11.94 -57.24
CA MET A 156 -2.35 -13.35 -57.57
C MET A 156 -2.98 -13.74 -58.92
N LEU A 157 -4.18 -13.24 -59.22
CA LEU A 157 -4.87 -13.46 -60.51
C LEU A 157 -4.16 -12.74 -61.67
N ASP A 158 -3.67 -11.52 -61.44
CA ASP A 158 -2.93 -10.71 -62.43
C ASP A 158 -1.47 -11.16 -62.62
N ASN A 159 -1.10 -12.33 -62.09
CA ASN A 159 0.22 -12.93 -62.27
C ASN A 159 0.23 -13.88 -63.48
N PRO A 160 0.76 -13.46 -64.65
CA PRO A 160 0.75 -14.26 -65.88
C PRO A 160 1.56 -15.56 -65.78
N VAL A 161 2.41 -15.71 -64.76
CA VAL A 161 3.18 -16.95 -64.50
C VAL A 161 2.27 -18.13 -64.10
N MET A 162 1.04 -17.87 -63.58
CA MET A 162 0.06 -18.90 -63.24
C MET A 162 -1.02 -19.11 -64.32
N ASN A 163 -1.19 -18.17 -65.25
CA ASN A 163 -2.14 -18.27 -66.38
C ASN A 163 -1.52 -18.91 -67.64
N GLN A 164 -0.30 -19.44 -67.54
CA GLN A 164 0.16 -20.46 -68.49
C GLN A 164 -0.35 -21.83 -68.05
N THR A 165 -1.67 -21.95 -67.90
CA THR A 165 -2.32 -23.21 -68.25
C THR A 165 -1.93 -23.49 -69.69
N VAL A 166 -1.27 -24.62 -69.87
CA VAL A 166 -0.80 -25.19 -71.12
C VAL A 166 -2.02 -25.51 -71.99
N SER A 167 -2.70 -24.49 -72.50
CA SER A 167 -3.68 -24.61 -73.56
C SER A 167 -2.91 -24.51 -74.87
N GLY A 168 -2.63 -25.68 -75.44
CA GLY A 168 -2.23 -25.97 -76.81
C GLY A 168 -1.48 -24.88 -77.59
N GLY A 169 -0.20 -25.13 -77.88
CA GLY A 169 0.47 -24.41 -78.96
C GLY A 169 1.97 -24.62 -78.99
N ASN A 170 2.42 -25.37 -80.00
CA ASN A 170 3.81 -25.44 -80.47
C ASN A 170 4.53 -24.09 -80.38
N TYR A 171 5.72 -24.07 -79.76
CA TYR A 171 6.75 -23.07 -80.09
C TYR A 171 8.15 -23.69 -80.09
N CYS A 172 8.60 -23.98 -81.30
CA CYS A 172 9.87 -23.59 -81.91
C CYS A 172 11.04 -23.30 -80.95
N TRP A 173 12.01 -24.22 -80.92
CA TRP A 173 13.39 -23.93 -80.55
C TRP A 173 14.05 -23.12 -81.67
N ASN A 174 14.34 -21.83 -81.43
CA ASN A 174 15.40 -21.14 -82.18
C ASN A 174 16.06 -20.06 -81.33
N GLY A 175 17.38 -20.02 -81.38
CA GLY A 175 18.25 -19.26 -80.48
C GLY A 175 17.98 -17.75 -80.50
N GLY A 176 17.86 -17.18 -79.30
CA GLY A 176 17.70 -15.75 -79.09
C GLY A 176 17.56 -15.46 -77.60
N PHE A 177 18.62 -14.92 -77.02
CA PHE A 177 18.71 -14.46 -75.63
C PHE A 177 17.59 -13.45 -75.31
N LEU A 178 16.68 -13.81 -74.40
CA LEU A 178 15.70 -12.92 -73.78
C LEU A 178 15.69 -13.14 -72.25
N THR A 179 16.68 -12.58 -71.56
CA THR A 179 16.65 -12.47 -70.09
C THR A 179 16.07 -11.10 -69.70
N THR A 180 14.76 -10.93 -69.78
CA THR A 180 14.09 -9.70 -69.29
C THR A 180 12.82 -9.95 -68.48
N GLY A 181 12.45 -11.22 -68.23
CA GLY A 181 11.24 -11.59 -67.47
C GLY A 181 11.43 -11.78 -65.95
N GLY A 182 12.66 -11.98 -65.47
CA GLY A 182 12.92 -12.36 -64.06
C GLY A 182 12.76 -11.23 -63.02
N GLY A 183 13.02 -9.98 -63.41
CA GLY A 183 12.94 -8.82 -62.52
C GLY A 183 11.51 -8.43 -62.13
N GLN A 184 10.55 -8.54 -63.06
CA GLN A 184 9.15 -8.19 -62.78
C GLN A 184 8.44 -9.25 -61.91
N ALA A 185 8.76 -10.53 -62.11
CA ALA A 185 8.19 -11.61 -61.30
C ALA A 185 8.65 -11.55 -59.83
N THR A 186 9.91 -11.18 -59.58
CA THR A 186 10.47 -11.03 -58.22
C THR A 186 9.89 -9.81 -57.48
N VAL A 187 9.68 -8.69 -58.17
CA VAL A 187 9.03 -7.50 -57.60
C VAL A 187 7.56 -7.76 -57.23
N LYS A 188 6.79 -8.42 -58.10
CA LYS A 188 5.39 -8.79 -57.82
C LYS A 188 5.29 -9.77 -56.63
N LYS A 189 6.18 -10.77 -56.55
CA LYS A 189 6.22 -11.72 -55.42
C LYS A 189 6.51 -11.01 -54.08
N LYS A 190 7.40 -10.01 -54.07
CA LYS A 190 7.70 -9.20 -52.88
C LYS A 190 6.50 -8.34 -52.45
N ALA A 191 5.78 -7.74 -53.41
CA ALA A 191 4.59 -6.95 -53.13
C ALA A 191 3.43 -7.80 -52.56
N ILE A 192 3.21 -9.00 -53.11
CA ILE A 192 2.21 -9.95 -52.57
C ILE A 192 2.57 -10.32 -51.13
N LYS A 193 3.84 -10.67 -50.86
CA LYS A 193 4.30 -10.99 -49.50
C LYS A 193 4.05 -9.84 -48.53
N GLN A 194 4.38 -8.61 -48.95
CA GLN A 194 4.16 -7.44 -48.10
C GLN A 194 2.67 -7.23 -47.77
N ILE A 195 1.78 -7.36 -48.75
CA ILE A 195 0.33 -7.22 -48.51
C ILE A 195 -0.20 -8.34 -47.62
N THR A 196 0.30 -9.57 -47.78
CA THR A 196 -0.10 -10.69 -46.91
C THR A 196 0.40 -10.50 -45.48
N ASP A 197 1.61 -9.97 -45.29
CA ASP A 197 2.16 -9.64 -43.97
C ASP A 197 1.32 -8.52 -43.33
N GLU A 198 1.03 -7.43 -44.06
CA GLU A 198 0.15 -6.33 -43.60
C GLU A 198 -1.27 -6.81 -43.25
N ALA A 199 -1.81 -7.80 -43.99
CA ALA A 199 -3.11 -8.39 -43.68
C ALA A 199 -3.07 -9.24 -42.41
N ALA A 200 -1.98 -9.96 -42.17
CA ALA A 200 -1.79 -10.73 -40.94
C ALA A 200 -1.71 -9.80 -39.71
N ASP A 201 -0.92 -8.72 -39.80
CA ASP A 201 -0.80 -7.71 -38.74
C ASP A 201 -2.14 -7.03 -38.44
N ALA A 202 -2.91 -6.70 -39.49
CA ALA A 202 -4.23 -6.11 -39.34
C ALA A 202 -5.21 -7.06 -38.64
N LYS A 203 -5.15 -8.36 -38.96
CA LYS A 203 -5.98 -9.40 -38.32
C LYS A 203 -5.63 -9.58 -36.84
N GLU A 204 -4.33 -9.60 -36.51
CA GLU A 204 -3.87 -9.68 -35.12
C GLU A 204 -4.34 -8.47 -34.32
N THR A 205 -4.15 -7.27 -34.87
CA THR A 205 -4.60 -6.00 -34.25
C THR A 205 -6.12 -6.00 -34.02
N LEU A 206 -6.89 -6.48 -35.00
CA LEU A 206 -8.34 -6.61 -34.88
C LEU A 206 -8.74 -7.55 -33.73
N GLY A 207 -8.08 -8.71 -33.63
CA GLY A 207 -8.29 -9.65 -32.53
C GLY A 207 -7.98 -9.03 -31.16
N ALA A 208 -6.89 -8.28 -31.06
CA ALA A 208 -6.53 -7.57 -29.84
C ALA A 208 -7.56 -6.48 -29.47
N TYR A 209 -8.02 -5.69 -30.45
CA TYR A 209 -8.95 -4.58 -30.20
C TYR A 209 -10.36 -5.05 -29.85
N THR A 210 -10.81 -6.15 -30.45
CA THR A 210 -12.10 -6.77 -30.10
C THR A 210 -12.08 -7.37 -28.69
N ALA A 211 -11.00 -8.07 -28.32
CA ALA A 211 -10.81 -8.57 -26.96
C ALA A 211 -10.73 -7.42 -25.93
N GLU A 212 -9.96 -6.36 -26.24
CA GLU A 212 -9.87 -5.17 -25.40
C GLU A 212 -11.23 -4.50 -25.22
N LEU A 213 -12.02 -4.33 -26.28
CA LEU A 213 -13.35 -3.74 -26.21
C LEU A 213 -14.24 -4.51 -25.23
N GLN A 214 -14.30 -5.84 -25.36
CA GLN A 214 -15.11 -6.68 -24.47
C GLN A 214 -14.65 -6.57 -23.01
N GLU A 215 -13.34 -6.59 -22.75
CA GLU A 215 -12.78 -6.39 -21.41
C GLU A 215 -13.19 -5.04 -20.82
N LYS A 216 -13.03 -3.95 -21.59
CA LYS A 216 -13.37 -2.60 -21.13
C LYS A 216 -14.87 -2.43 -20.89
N GLU A 217 -15.73 -3.01 -21.72
CA GLU A 217 -17.19 -2.97 -21.51
C GLU A 217 -17.59 -3.71 -20.23
N ASN A 218 -17.05 -4.90 -19.99
CA ASN A 218 -17.27 -5.64 -18.75
C ASN A 218 -16.77 -4.86 -17.53
N LYS A 219 -15.57 -4.30 -17.60
CA LYS A 219 -15.00 -3.48 -16.53
C LYS A 219 -15.84 -2.23 -16.27
N LEU A 220 -16.33 -1.57 -17.31
CA LEU A 220 -17.19 -0.39 -17.20
C LEU A 220 -18.49 -0.68 -16.44
N ILE A 221 -19.12 -1.84 -16.69
CA ILE A 221 -20.32 -2.27 -15.97
C ILE A 221 -20.03 -2.41 -14.47
N ILE A 222 -18.94 -3.10 -14.12
CA ILE A 222 -18.53 -3.31 -12.73
C ILE A 222 -18.24 -1.98 -12.04
N MET A 223 -17.45 -1.10 -12.68
CA MET A 223 -17.10 0.19 -12.11
C MET A 223 -18.31 1.10 -11.92
N LYS A 224 -19.26 1.13 -12.88
CA LYS A 224 -20.50 1.91 -12.74
C LYS A 224 -21.35 1.45 -11.57
N ASN A 225 -21.49 0.13 -11.39
CA ASN A 225 -22.22 -0.43 -10.26
C ASN A 225 -21.56 -0.06 -8.91
N ALA A 226 -20.23 -0.14 -8.85
CA ALA A 226 -19.47 0.29 -7.68
C ALA A 226 -19.63 1.79 -7.40
N TYR A 227 -19.59 2.62 -8.44
CA TYR A 227 -19.75 4.06 -8.36
C TYR A 227 -21.13 4.46 -7.83
N GLU A 228 -22.20 3.86 -8.34
CA GLU A 228 -23.56 4.14 -7.83
C GLU A 228 -23.74 3.66 -6.39
N LYS A 229 -23.13 2.53 -6.01
CA LYS A 229 -23.11 2.08 -4.60
C LYS A 229 -22.40 3.08 -3.69
N MET A 230 -21.23 3.58 -4.08
CA MET A 230 -20.49 4.59 -3.31
C MET A 230 -21.23 5.93 -3.24
N LYS A 231 -21.87 6.33 -4.34
CA LYS A 231 -22.72 7.54 -4.41
C LYS A 231 -23.92 7.44 -3.46
N ALA A 232 -24.57 6.28 -3.40
CA ALA A 232 -25.66 6.02 -2.45
C ALA A 232 -25.17 6.06 -0.99
N GLN A 233 -24.01 5.47 -0.69
CA GLN A 233 -23.40 5.55 0.65
C GLN A 233 -23.07 6.99 1.06
N LYS A 234 -22.57 7.80 0.12
CA LYS A 234 -22.30 9.23 0.35
C LYS A 234 -23.58 10.04 0.57
N ALA A 235 -24.67 9.69 -0.11
CA ALA A 235 -25.97 10.32 0.08
C ALA A 235 -26.61 9.96 1.44
N ALA A 236 -26.43 8.72 1.91
CA ALA A 236 -26.98 8.25 3.19
C ALA A 236 -26.17 8.71 4.43
N GLY A 237 -24.91 9.12 4.24
CA GLY A 237 -24.03 9.62 5.31
C GLY A 237 -24.04 11.14 5.50
N LYS A 238 -24.89 11.87 4.77
CA LYS A 238 -25.17 13.30 4.95
C LYS A 238 -26.48 13.49 5.70
#